data_AF-A0A4R8M637-F1
#
_entry.id   AF-A0A4R8M637-F1
#
_cell.length_a   1.000
_cell.length_b   1.000
_cell.length_c   1.000
_cell.angle_alpha   90.00
_cell.angle_beta   90.00
_cell.angle_gamma   90.00
#
_symmetry.space_group_name_H-M   'P 1'
#
loop_
_entity.id
_entity.type
_entity.pdbx_description
1 polymer ?
#
loop_
_entity_poly.entity_id
_entity_poly.type
_entity_poly.pdbx_seq_one_letter_code
_entity_poly.pdbx_strand_id
1 'polypeptide(L)'
;MTDIIIGLDSNQYNISLQSGVLASAHRTGVIEGRWVSADYTFTRNSVPAIEPPSSIPSIGGTWNVSGTGMWYETGTSQGMRVTDRGQSTFSTIVDSEGYEIVVGMSYAGEVRDGAGNLLFTDSHTISRDELDGGIRITSKNFPVVFRDNREAFSIESSSRTTSIRRGKALDGIVEANYTYTRGGGDNGGGGGGGGCNTVSISPVAALLLFPFLLLLKK
;
A
#
# COMPACT_ATOMS: atom_id res chain seq x y z
N MET A 1 16.61 7.55 17.34
CA MET A 1 15.22 8.04 17.35
C MET A 1 14.90 8.36 15.91
N THR A 2 14.02 7.57 15.29
CA THR A 2 13.64 7.73 13.88
C THR A 2 12.30 8.42 13.88
N ASP A 3 12.27 9.67 13.41
CA ASP A 3 11.03 10.43 13.24
C ASP A 3 10.32 9.90 12.01
N ILE A 4 9.15 9.30 12.19
CA ILE A 4 8.32 8.85 11.07
C ILE A 4 7.26 9.93 10.84
N ILE A 5 7.37 10.64 9.73
CA ILE A 5 6.33 11.57 9.28
C ILE A 5 5.27 10.75 8.54
N ILE A 6 4.06 10.68 9.11
CA ILE A 6 2.95 10.06 8.40
C ILE A 6 1.84 11.08 8.13
N GLY A 7 1.62 11.40 6.85
CA GLY A 7 0.51 12.23 6.40
C GLY A 7 -0.81 11.47 6.49
N LEU A 8 -1.81 12.05 7.15
CA LEU A 8 -3.23 11.71 7.00
C LEU A 8 -3.93 12.98 6.51
N ASP A 9 -4.30 13.05 5.25
CA ASP A 9 -4.94 14.22 4.67
C ASP A 9 -4.03 15.48 4.84
N SER A 10 -4.61 16.66 5.10
CA SER A 10 -3.86 17.88 5.45
C SER A 10 -3.18 17.83 6.83
N ASN A 11 -3.06 16.66 7.46
CA ASN A 11 -2.46 16.48 8.78
C ASN A 11 -1.16 15.68 8.71
N GLN A 12 -0.10 16.25 9.27
CA GLN A 12 1.20 15.62 9.41
C GLN A 12 1.38 15.18 10.85
N TYR A 13 1.85 13.96 11.06
CA TYR A 13 2.22 13.44 12.37
C TYR A 13 3.72 13.17 12.37
N ASN A 14 4.48 13.88 13.20
CA ASN A 14 5.85 13.48 13.54
C ASN A 14 5.78 12.51 14.73
N ILE A 15 6.00 11.23 14.47
CA ILE A 15 5.89 10.16 15.45
C ILE A 15 7.26 9.73 15.94
N SER A 16 7.43 9.70 17.26
CA SER A 16 8.58 9.12 17.94
C SER A 16 8.16 7.86 18.70
N LEU A 17 8.74 6.72 18.33
CA LEU A 17 8.59 5.46 19.06
C LEU A 17 9.50 5.46 20.30
N GLN A 18 8.90 5.37 21.48
CA GLN A 18 9.61 5.36 22.76
C GLN A 18 9.82 3.93 23.27
N SER A 19 8.87 3.04 22.99
CA SER A 19 8.98 1.60 23.24
C SER A 19 8.05 0.82 22.31
N GLY A 20 8.07 -0.52 22.38
CA GLY A 20 7.12 -1.35 21.64
C GLY A 20 5.64 -1.15 22.04
N VAL A 21 5.38 -0.43 23.14
CA VAL A 21 4.03 -0.15 23.65
C VAL A 21 3.67 1.33 23.73
N LEU A 22 4.63 2.23 23.48
CA LEU A 22 4.48 3.66 23.68
C LEU A 22 5.07 4.43 22.51
N ALA A 23 4.27 5.32 21.93
CA ALA A 23 4.71 6.31 20.96
C ALA A 23 4.13 7.67 21.30
N SER A 24 4.89 8.73 21.03
CA SER A 24 4.40 10.10 21.02
C SER A 24 4.27 10.58 19.58
N ALA A 25 3.30 11.44 19.29
CA ALA A 25 3.31 12.18 18.03
C ALA A 25 2.98 13.65 18.23
N HIS A 26 3.70 14.50 17.52
CA HIS A 26 3.29 15.88 17.30
C HIS A 26 2.52 15.95 15.99
N ARG A 27 1.29 16.45 16.04
CA ARG A 27 0.42 16.58 14.88
C ARG A 27 0.25 18.04 14.52
N THR A 28 0.37 18.37 13.25
CA THR A 28 -0.01 19.67 12.68
C THR A 28 -0.94 19.46 11.48
N GLY A 29 -2.00 20.24 11.35
CA GLY A 29 -2.89 20.15 10.19
C GLY A 29 -4.28 20.72 10.42
N VAL A 30 -5.25 20.34 9.59
CA VAL A 30 -6.63 20.84 9.66
C VAL A 30 -7.61 19.76 10.15
N ILE A 31 -8.41 20.08 11.18
CA ILE A 31 -9.61 19.33 11.61
C ILE A 31 -10.82 20.24 11.43
N GLU A 32 -11.84 19.79 10.73
CA GLU A 32 -13.12 20.52 10.58
C GLU A 32 -12.92 21.99 10.15
N GLY A 33 -11.98 22.22 9.23
CA GLY A 33 -11.67 23.56 8.71
C GLY A 33 -10.81 24.44 9.63
N ARG A 34 -10.36 23.93 10.79
CA ARG A 34 -9.50 24.66 11.73
C ARG A 34 -8.10 24.08 11.77
N TRP A 35 -7.10 24.95 11.76
CA TRP A 35 -5.72 24.54 12.02
C TRP A 35 -5.60 24.04 13.46
N VAL A 36 -4.99 22.87 13.63
CA VAL A 36 -4.77 22.18 14.90
C VAL A 36 -3.31 21.77 14.98
N SER A 37 -2.69 22.10 16.10
CA SER A 37 -1.36 21.66 16.52
C SER A 37 -1.53 20.98 17.87
N ALA A 38 -1.21 19.69 17.98
CA ALA A 38 -1.47 18.93 19.20
C ALA A 38 -0.47 17.78 19.38
N ASP A 39 -0.15 17.50 20.64
CA ASP A 39 0.66 16.36 21.04
C ASP A 39 -0.22 15.19 21.45
N TYR A 40 0.13 14.00 20.98
CA TYR A 40 -0.58 12.76 21.23
C TYR A 40 0.35 11.75 21.88
N THR A 41 -0.19 10.99 22.82
CA THR A 41 0.45 9.80 23.38
C THR A 41 -0.37 8.59 22.97
N PHE A 42 0.27 7.65 22.27
CA PHE A 42 -0.31 6.39 21.87
C PHE A 42 0.23 5.29 22.78
N THR A 43 -0.67 4.63 23.49
CA THR A 43 -0.37 3.44 24.29
C THR A 43 -1.05 2.23 23.67
N ARG A 44 -0.41 1.07 23.80
CA ARG A 44 -1.02 -0.24 23.56
C ARG A 44 -0.71 -1.17 24.72
N ASN A 45 -1.57 -2.16 24.95
CA ASN A 45 -1.45 -3.04 26.12
C ASN A 45 -0.25 -4.00 26.06
N SER A 46 0.25 -4.30 24.86
CA SER A 46 1.38 -5.23 24.66
C SER A 46 2.17 -4.88 23.40
N VAL A 47 3.45 -5.27 23.39
CA VAL A 47 4.31 -5.18 22.20
C VAL A 47 3.67 -6.00 21.09
N PRO A 48 3.62 -5.51 19.84
CA PRO A 48 3.14 -6.32 18.73
C PRO A 48 3.89 -7.65 18.68
N ALA A 49 3.16 -8.75 18.67
CA ALA A 49 3.75 -10.08 18.64
C ALA A 49 4.45 -10.28 17.30
N ILE A 50 5.75 -10.57 17.36
CA ILE A 50 6.48 -11.11 16.22
C ILE A 50 6.11 -12.57 16.11
N GLU A 51 5.51 -12.97 14.99
CA GLU A 51 5.13 -14.35 14.73
C GLU A 51 6.35 -15.13 14.21
N PRO A 52 6.55 -16.41 14.59
CA PRO A 52 7.59 -17.23 14.01
C PRO A 52 7.47 -17.24 12.47
N PRO A 53 8.56 -17.13 11.68
CA PRO A 53 8.45 -17.02 10.22
C PRO A 53 7.67 -18.17 9.59
N SER A 54 7.86 -19.40 10.09
CA SER A 54 7.18 -20.61 9.64
C SER A 54 5.66 -20.59 9.85
N SER A 55 5.14 -19.66 10.65
CA SER A 55 3.72 -19.52 10.94
C SER A 55 3.01 -18.51 10.03
N ILE A 56 3.77 -17.69 9.30
CA ILE A 56 3.29 -16.67 8.37
C ILE A 56 3.28 -17.27 6.95
N PRO A 57 2.13 -17.36 6.27
CA PRO A 57 2.09 -17.81 4.88
C PRO A 57 2.87 -16.86 3.96
N SER A 58 3.63 -17.42 3.01
CA SER A 58 4.36 -16.61 2.03
C SER A 58 3.42 -15.82 1.12
N ILE A 59 3.76 -14.56 0.89
CA ILE A 59 3.02 -13.62 0.04
C ILE A 59 3.65 -13.43 -1.34
N GLY A 60 4.90 -13.85 -1.55
CA GLY A 60 5.61 -13.71 -2.83
C GLY A 60 4.95 -14.43 -4.00
N GLY A 61 4.90 -13.78 -5.16
CA GLY A 61 4.27 -14.28 -6.38
C GLY A 61 3.14 -13.39 -6.89
N THR A 62 2.43 -13.87 -7.92
CA THR A 62 1.34 -13.15 -8.60
C THR A 62 -0.03 -13.50 -8.01
N TRP A 63 -0.87 -12.49 -7.88
CA TRP A 63 -2.19 -12.53 -7.26
C TRP A 63 -3.20 -11.86 -8.16
N ASN A 64 -4.39 -12.46 -8.29
CA ASN A 64 -5.56 -11.78 -8.81
C ASN A 64 -6.13 -10.87 -7.74
N VAL A 65 -6.40 -9.62 -8.11
CA VAL A 65 -6.86 -8.55 -7.22
C VAL A 65 -8.31 -8.23 -7.51
N SER A 66 -9.10 -8.11 -6.44
CA SER A 66 -10.47 -7.66 -6.47
C SER A 66 -10.68 -6.63 -5.37
N GLY A 67 -10.78 -5.35 -5.76
CA GLY A 67 -11.09 -4.24 -4.88
C GLY A 67 -12.53 -3.75 -5.02
N THR A 68 -13.13 -3.32 -3.92
CA THR A 68 -14.40 -2.56 -3.92
C THR A 68 -14.33 -1.47 -2.88
N GLY A 69 -14.77 -0.27 -3.24
CA GLY A 69 -14.66 0.88 -2.36
C GLY A 69 -15.42 2.11 -2.82
N MET A 70 -15.05 3.23 -2.20
CA MET A 70 -15.54 4.56 -2.51
C MET A 70 -14.37 5.44 -2.96
N TRP A 71 -14.60 6.25 -4.00
CA TRP A 71 -13.71 7.31 -4.43
C TRP A 71 -14.37 8.67 -4.17
N TYR A 72 -13.67 9.54 -3.46
CA TYR A 72 -14.10 10.88 -3.11
C TYR A 72 -13.25 11.88 -3.89
N GLU A 73 -13.86 12.60 -4.83
CA GLU A 73 -13.17 13.66 -5.57
C GLU A 73 -12.83 14.83 -4.62
N THR A 74 -11.69 15.48 -4.84
CA THR A 74 -11.25 16.61 -4.01
C THR A 74 -12.34 17.68 -3.93
N GLY A 75 -12.66 18.11 -2.72
CA GLY A 75 -13.68 19.13 -2.48
C GLY A 75 -15.11 18.61 -2.50
N THR A 76 -15.32 17.30 -2.71
CA THR A 76 -16.65 16.68 -2.64
C THR A 76 -16.79 15.82 -1.38
N SER A 77 -18.00 15.82 -0.80
CA SER A 77 -18.37 14.91 0.29
C SER A 77 -19.14 13.68 -0.19
N GLN A 78 -19.57 13.68 -1.46
CA GLN A 78 -20.25 12.54 -2.08
C GLN A 78 -19.22 11.65 -2.77
N GLY A 79 -19.07 10.43 -2.26
CA GLY A 79 -18.23 9.42 -2.88
C GLY A 79 -18.96 8.67 -4.00
N MET A 80 -18.21 8.27 -5.03
CA MET A 80 -18.64 7.33 -6.06
C MET A 80 -18.19 5.91 -5.71
N ARG A 81 -19.05 4.92 -5.91
CA ARG A 81 -18.65 3.51 -5.79
C ARG A 81 -17.67 3.15 -6.91
N VAL A 82 -16.59 2.47 -6.54
CA VAL A 82 -15.59 2.00 -7.49
C VAL A 82 -15.28 0.52 -7.26
N THR A 83 -14.93 -0.15 -8.35
CA THR A 83 -14.38 -1.50 -8.34
C THR A 83 -13.02 -1.51 -9.01
N ASP A 84 -12.12 -2.35 -8.52
CA ASP A 84 -10.77 -2.49 -9.03
C ASP A 84 -10.49 -3.97 -9.32
N ARG A 85 -9.99 -4.28 -10.51
CA ARG A 85 -9.76 -5.65 -10.97
C ARG A 85 -8.43 -5.71 -11.71
N GLY A 86 -7.54 -6.57 -11.25
CA GLY A 86 -6.20 -6.64 -11.83
C GLY A 86 -5.37 -7.79 -11.32
N GLN A 87 -4.07 -7.68 -11.54
CA GLN A 87 -3.06 -8.58 -11.01
C GLN A 87 -1.97 -7.80 -10.27
N SER A 88 -1.59 -8.30 -9.10
CA SER A 88 -0.47 -7.78 -8.31
C SER A 88 0.59 -8.85 -8.15
N THR A 89 1.86 -8.50 -8.30
CA THR A 89 2.99 -9.42 -8.07
C THR A 89 3.87 -8.85 -6.97
N PHE A 90 4.09 -9.65 -5.92
CA PHE A 90 5.05 -9.36 -4.86
C PHE A 90 6.35 -10.11 -5.14
N SER A 91 7.43 -9.38 -5.38
CA SER A 91 8.78 -9.96 -5.47
C SER A 91 9.38 -10.03 -4.07
N THR A 92 9.83 -11.21 -3.65
CA THR A 92 10.29 -11.43 -2.28
C THR A 92 11.64 -12.12 -2.21
N ILE A 93 12.35 -11.90 -1.10
CA ILE A 93 13.53 -12.66 -0.67
C ILE A 93 13.30 -13.16 0.76
N VAL A 94 14.12 -14.10 1.21
CA VAL A 94 14.11 -14.55 2.62
C VAL A 94 15.38 -14.05 3.30
N ASP A 95 15.22 -13.46 4.48
CA ASP A 95 16.35 -12.98 5.29
C ASP A 95 17.05 -14.11 6.06
N SER A 96 18.13 -13.78 6.77
CA SER A 96 18.91 -14.75 7.56
C SER A 96 18.14 -15.34 8.75
N GLU A 97 17.06 -14.71 9.18
CA GLU A 97 16.20 -15.17 10.28
C GLU A 97 14.98 -15.97 9.75
N GLY A 98 14.85 -16.11 8.43
CA GLY A 98 13.78 -16.86 7.77
C GLY A 98 12.53 -16.04 7.45
N TYR A 99 12.52 -14.73 7.69
CA TYR A 99 11.37 -13.87 7.36
C TYR A 99 11.39 -13.48 5.88
N GLU A 100 10.20 -13.45 5.29
CA GLU A 100 10.01 -12.94 3.95
C GLU A 100 10.14 -11.41 3.94
N ILE A 101 10.87 -10.87 2.97
CA ILE A 101 11.00 -9.45 2.69
C ILE A 101 10.46 -9.17 1.29
N VAL A 102 9.45 -8.31 1.20
CA VAL A 102 8.99 -7.78 -0.08
C VAL A 102 10.00 -6.75 -0.57
N VAL A 103 10.60 -7.03 -1.72
CA VAL A 103 11.61 -6.18 -2.35
C VAL A 103 11.11 -5.54 -3.64
N GLY A 104 9.88 -5.83 -4.04
CA GLY A 104 9.24 -5.16 -5.15
C GLY A 104 7.77 -5.52 -5.24
N MET A 105 6.99 -4.61 -5.80
CA MET A 105 5.57 -4.79 -6.05
C MET A 105 5.26 -4.32 -7.46
N SER A 106 4.40 -5.02 -8.19
CA SER A 106 3.88 -4.55 -9.47
C SER A 106 2.39 -4.76 -9.55
N TYR A 107 1.67 -3.82 -10.14
CA TYR A 107 0.25 -3.90 -10.37
C TYR A 107 -0.10 -3.60 -11.83
N ALA A 108 -1.13 -4.27 -12.33
CA ALA A 108 -1.81 -3.90 -13.57
C ALA A 108 -3.30 -4.26 -13.46
N GLY A 109 -4.20 -3.33 -13.78
CA GLY A 109 -5.63 -3.55 -13.67
C GLY A 109 -6.50 -2.42 -14.21
N GLU A 110 -7.79 -2.53 -13.94
CA GLU A 110 -8.84 -1.63 -14.37
C GLU A 110 -9.67 -1.17 -13.19
N VAL A 111 -9.89 0.14 -13.12
CA VAL A 111 -10.81 0.77 -12.17
C VAL A 111 -12.09 1.16 -12.89
N ARG A 112 -13.23 0.72 -12.35
CA ARG A 112 -14.57 0.91 -12.92
C ARG A 112 -15.50 1.57 -11.90
N ASP A 113 -16.49 2.31 -12.39
CA ASP A 113 -17.53 2.89 -11.53
C ASP A 113 -18.54 1.82 -11.05
N GLY A 114 -19.51 2.25 -10.23
CA GLY A 114 -20.56 1.37 -9.71
C GLY A 114 -21.53 0.82 -10.76
N ALA A 115 -21.53 1.36 -11.98
CA ALA A 115 -22.30 0.86 -13.13
C ALA A 115 -21.47 -0.10 -14.02
N GLY A 116 -20.17 -0.22 -13.76
CA GLY A 116 -19.24 -1.07 -14.51
C GLY A 116 -18.52 -0.36 -15.66
N ASN A 117 -18.71 0.95 -15.83
CA ASN A 117 -18.00 1.72 -16.85
C ASN A 117 -16.52 1.84 -16.46
N LEU A 118 -15.63 1.71 -17.45
CA LEU A 118 -14.20 1.91 -17.25
C LEU A 118 -13.93 3.39 -16.94
N LEU A 119 -13.28 3.64 -15.80
CA LEU A 119 -12.78 4.97 -15.45
C LEU A 119 -11.36 5.14 -15.96
N PHE A 120 -10.48 4.19 -15.63
CA PHE A 120 -9.09 4.18 -16.09
C PHE A 120 -8.45 2.80 -15.92
N THR A 121 -7.37 2.56 -16.66
CA THR A 121 -6.43 1.47 -16.42
C THR A 121 -5.29 1.95 -15.52
N ASP A 122 -4.88 1.15 -14.56
CA ASP A 122 -3.73 1.42 -13.69
C ASP A 122 -2.65 0.38 -13.93
N SER A 123 -1.40 0.83 -14.01
CA SER A 123 -0.24 -0.04 -13.95
C SER A 123 0.93 0.70 -13.34
N HIS A 124 1.58 0.07 -12.37
CA HIS A 124 2.73 0.63 -11.70
C HIS A 124 3.65 -0.46 -11.13
N THR A 125 4.89 -0.08 -10.89
CA THR A 125 5.89 -0.90 -10.22
C THR A 125 6.51 -0.09 -9.11
N ILE A 126 6.71 -0.71 -7.95
CA ILE A 126 7.39 -0.15 -6.80
C ILE A 126 8.64 -0.99 -6.57
N SER A 127 9.80 -0.36 -6.66
CA SER A 127 11.10 -0.99 -6.46
C SER A 127 11.48 -1.11 -4.99
N ARG A 128 12.54 -1.88 -4.70
CA ARG A 128 13.08 -2.02 -3.34
C ARG A 128 13.43 -0.69 -2.69
N ASP A 129 14.03 0.22 -3.45
CA ASP A 129 14.46 1.53 -2.96
C ASP A 129 13.26 2.41 -2.61
N GLU A 130 12.17 2.30 -3.38
CA GLU A 130 10.90 2.96 -3.09
C GLU A 130 10.19 2.35 -1.87
N LEU A 131 10.47 1.09 -1.56
CA LEU A 131 10.03 0.41 -0.33
C LEU A 131 10.97 0.63 0.87
N ASP A 132 11.85 1.63 0.81
CA ASP A 132 12.82 1.94 1.88
C ASP A 132 13.71 0.72 2.26
N GLY A 133 14.17 -0.01 1.24
CA GLY A 133 15.00 -1.20 1.42
C GLY A 133 14.21 -2.51 1.55
N GLY A 134 12.88 -2.45 1.55
CA GLY A 134 11.97 -3.59 1.51
C GLY A 134 11.10 -3.72 2.77
N ILE A 135 9.97 -4.43 2.63
CA ILE A 135 9.01 -4.64 3.73
C ILE A 135 9.23 -6.03 4.31
N ARG A 136 9.78 -6.09 5.52
CA ARG A 136 9.94 -7.35 6.26
C ARG A 136 8.61 -7.78 6.89
N ILE A 137 8.15 -8.99 6.57
CA ILE A 137 6.86 -9.51 7.05
C ILE A 137 7.06 -10.30 8.35
N THR A 138 6.77 -9.67 9.49
CA THR A 138 6.95 -10.28 10.81
C THR A 138 5.65 -10.68 11.50
N SER A 139 4.51 -10.47 10.84
CA SER A 139 3.17 -10.88 11.29
C SER A 139 2.24 -11.04 10.09
N LYS A 140 1.19 -11.85 10.25
CA LYS A 140 0.09 -11.97 9.29
C LYS A 140 -0.65 -10.65 9.06
N ASN A 141 -0.61 -9.75 10.03
CA ASN A 141 -1.22 -8.43 9.91
C ASN A 141 -0.13 -7.38 9.91
N PHE A 142 0.01 -6.65 8.81
CA PHE A 142 1.03 -5.62 8.68
C PHE A 142 0.51 -4.41 7.90
N PRO A 143 0.79 -3.19 8.37
CA PRO A 143 0.53 -1.99 7.61
C PRO A 143 1.67 -1.72 6.64
N VAL A 144 1.32 -1.24 5.45
CA VAL A 144 2.23 -0.62 4.50
C VAL A 144 1.81 0.84 4.36
N VAL A 145 2.79 1.73 4.49
CA VAL A 145 2.59 3.15 4.23
C VAL A 145 3.53 3.55 3.11
N PHE A 146 2.97 4.06 2.03
CA PHE A 146 3.72 4.55 0.89
C PHE A 146 3.15 5.89 0.45
N ARG A 147 3.92 6.96 0.64
CA ARG A 147 3.49 8.35 0.38
C ARG A 147 2.15 8.64 1.11
N ASP A 148 1.13 9.07 0.37
CA ASP A 148 -0.22 9.37 0.87
C ASP A 148 -1.15 8.14 0.87
N ASN A 149 -0.61 6.93 0.67
CA ASN A 149 -1.37 5.70 0.66
C ASN A 149 -1.02 4.82 1.86
N ARG A 150 -2.07 4.30 2.50
CA ARG A 150 -1.98 3.37 3.61
C ARG A 150 -2.77 2.14 3.27
N GLU A 151 -2.15 0.99 3.45
CA GLU A 151 -2.80 -0.29 3.19
C GLU A 151 -2.47 -1.23 4.34
N ALA A 152 -3.52 -1.74 5.00
CA ALA A 152 -3.39 -2.72 6.06
C ALA A 152 -3.68 -4.10 5.48
N PHE A 153 -2.68 -4.97 5.43
CA PHE A 153 -2.82 -6.34 4.93
C PHE A 153 -3.14 -7.33 6.05
N SER A 154 -3.90 -8.36 5.71
CA SER A 154 -4.15 -9.54 6.53
C SER A 154 -3.94 -10.80 5.69
N ILE A 155 -2.89 -11.56 6.00
CA ILE A 155 -2.55 -12.81 5.35
C ILE A 155 -3.39 -13.93 5.97
N GLU A 156 -4.39 -14.39 5.23
CA GLU A 156 -5.25 -15.51 5.67
C GLU A 156 -4.60 -16.86 5.34
N SER A 157 -3.95 -16.97 4.18
CA SER A 157 -3.27 -18.17 3.68
C SER A 157 -2.30 -17.83 2.54
N SER A 158 -1.54 -18.82 2.06
CA SER A 158 -0.67 -18.65 0.88
C SER A 158 -1.44 -18.43 -0.44
N SER A 159 -2.76 -18.62 -0.44
CA SER A 159 -3.64 -18.43 -1.60
C SER A 159 -4.63 -17.29 -1.43
N ARG A 160 -4.72 -16.67 -0.25
CA ARG A 160 -5.64 -15.58 0.04
C ARG A 160 -5.08 -14.58 1.04
N THR A 161 -5.10 -13.32 0.64
CA THR A 161 -4.76 -12.15 1.48
C THR A 161 -5.85 -11.11 1.29
N THR A 162 -6.18 -10.37 2.34
CA THR A 162 -7.08 -9.21 2.25
C THR A 162 -6.35 -7.95 2.64
N SER A 163 -6.84 -6.81 2.19
CA SER A 163 -6.35 -5.54 2.69
C SER A 163 -7.44 -4.46 2.71
N ILE A 164 -7.17 -3.42 3.49
CA ILE A 164 -7.93 -2.19 3.49
C ILE A 164 -6.99 -1.06 3.12
N ARG A 165 -7.27 -0.39 2.01
CA ARG A 165 -6.50 0.75 1.52
C ARG A 165 -7.29 2.03 1.77
N ARG A 166 -6.59 3.04 2.28
CA ARG A 166 -7.01 4.42 2.25
C ARG A 166 -5.87 5.29 1.76
N GLY A 167 -6.11 6.10 0.74
CA GLY A 167 -5.08 7.00 0.27
C GLY A 167 -5.48 7.85 -0.91
N LYS A 168 -4.57 8.77 -1.26
CA LYS A 168 -4.74 9.63 -2.41
C LYS A 168 -4.56 8.82 -3.70
N ALA A 169 -5.53 8.94 -4.60
CA ALA A 169 -5.47 8.45 -5.96
C ALA A 169 -6.09 9.50 -6.89
N LEU A 170 -5.36 9.89 -7.93
CA LEU A 170 -5.69 11.05 -8.76
C LEU A 170 -5.93 12.30 -7.86
N ASP A 171 -6.88 13.14 -8.24
CA ASP A 171 -7.34 14.30 -7.48
C ASP A 171 -8.41 13.90 -6.44
N GLY A 172 -8.29 12.75 -5.78
CA GLY A 172 -9.24 12.33 -4.76
C GLY A 172 -8.68 11.34 -3.74
N ILE A 173 -9.55 10.88 -2.86
CA ILE A 173 -9.25 9.87 -1.82
C ILE A 173 -10.01 8.59 -2.16
N VAL A 174 -9.30 7.48 -2.18
CA VAL A 174 -9.91 6.14 -2.31
C VAL A 174 -9.90 5.45 -0.96
N GLU A 175 -11.03 4.89 -0.59
CA GLU A 175 -11.20 3.97 0.53
C GLU A 175 -11.76 2.66 -0.01
N ALA A 176 -10.95 1.59 0.00
CA ALA A 176 -11.31 0.33 -0.64
C ALA A 176 -10.84 -0.88 0.16
N ASN A 177 -11.64 -1.94 0.08
CA ASN A 177 -11.29 -3.26 0.57
C ASN A 177 -10.82 -4.10 -0.62
N TYR A 178 -9.72 -4.81 -0.45
CA TYR A 178 -9.14 -5.66 -1.49
C TYR A 178 -9.09 -7.11 -1.03
N THR A 179 -9.32 -8.00 -1.98
CA THR A 179 -9.04 -9.43 -1.84
C THR A 179 -8.03 -9.81 -2.92
N TYR A 180 -6.95 -10.44 -2.47
CA TYR A 180 -5.91 -11.03 -3.28
C TYR A 180 -6.11 -12.54 -3.26
N THR A 181 -6.22 -13.15 -4.44
CA THR A 181 -6.35 -14.61 -4.57
C THR A 181 -5.34 -15.16 -5.56
N ARG A 182 -4.82 -16.34 -5.28
CA ARG A 182 -4.12 -17.14 -6.29
C ARG A 182 -5.14 -18.05 -6.95
N GLY A 183 -5.13 -18.12 -8.28
CA GLY A 183 -5.86 -19.18 -8.97
C GLY A 183 -5.30 -20.52 -8.50
N GLY A 184 -6.17 -21.44 -8.07
CA GLY A 184 -5.75 -22.76 -7.60
C GLY A 184 -4.93 -23.49 -8.66
N GLY A 185 -3.63 -23.61 -8.39
CA GLY A 185 -2.65 -24.31 -9.19
C GLY A 185 -1.44 -24.58 -8.30
N ASP A 186 -1.33 -25.84 -7.90
CA ASP A 186 -0.31 -26.37 -6.99
C ASP A 186 1.13 -26.10 -7.47
N ASN A 187 2.05 -26.12 -6.51
CA ASN A 187 3.48 -26.44 -6.61
C ASN A 187 4.04 -26.65 -8.03
N GLY A 188 4.89 -25.73 -8.48
CA GLY A 188 5.70 -25.93 -9.67
C GLY A 188 6.84 -24.92 -9.78
N GLY A 189 8.01 -25.28 -9.27
CA GLY A 189 9.25 -24.60 -9.65
C GLY A 189 9.47 -24.70 -11.16
N GLY A 190 10.03 -23.65 -11.75
CA GLY A 190 10.41 -23.65 -13.16
C GLY A 190 10.95 -22.29 -13.57
N GLY A 191 12.27 -22.22 -13.79
CA GLY A 191 12.92 -21.07 -14.38
C GLY A 191 12.73 -20.97 -15.90
N GLY A 192 13.21 -19.85 -16.45
CA GLY A 192 13.26 -19.54 -17.88
C GLY A 192 12.03 -18.74 -18.33
N GLY A 193 12.11 -17.62 -19.03
CA GLY A 193 13.17 -16.97 -19.76
C GLY A 193 12.51 -16.19 -20.90
N GLY A 194 13.01 -14.97 -21.18
CA GLY A 194 12.91 -14.30 -22.49
C GLY A 194 11.53 -13.95 -23.04
N GLY A 195 11.25 -12.64 -23.15
CA GLY A 195 10.11 -12.16 -23.93
C GLY A 195 10.01 -10.64 -23.97
N CYS A 196 11.01 -9.95 -24.51
CA CYS A 196 10.86 -8.55 -24.92
C CYS A 196 9.84 -8.49 -26.07
N ASN A 197 8.65 -7.98 -25.80
CA ASN A 197 7.81 -7.39 -26.84
C ASN A 197 7.81 -5.88 -26.66
N THR A 198 8.62 -5.23 -27.47
CA THR A 198 8.51 -3.80 -27.76
C THR A 198 7.27 -3.55 -28.62
N VAL A 199 6.26 -2.89 -28.06
CA VAL A 199 5.34 -2.07 -28.84
C VAL A 199 5.33 -0.68 -28.23
N SER A 200 5.74 0.27 -29.07
CA SER A 200 6.00 1.66 -28.74
C SER A 200 4.74 2.51 -28.56
N ILE A 201 4.70 3.20 -27.41
CA ILE A 201 4.33 4.61 -27.15
C ILE A 201 2.89 5.08 -27.44
N SER A 202 2.21 5.53 -26.37
CA SER A 202 1.42 6.77 -26.38
C SER A 202 1.93 7.69 -25.24
N PRO A 203 2.24 8.97 -25.50
CA PRO A 203 2.86 9.86 -24.53
C PRO A 203 1.82 10.55 -23.64
N VAL A 204 1.17 9.79 -22.74
CA VAL A 204 0.42 10.33 -21.58
C VAL A 204 0.55 9.37 -20.39
N ALA A 205 1.78 8.94 -20.10
CA ALA A 205 2.09 8.06 -18.96
C ALA A 205 2.86 8.81 -17.86
N ALA A 206 2.39 10.02 -17.51
CA ALA A 206 3.04 10.90 -16.54
C ALA A 206 2.04 11.64 -15.63
N LEU A 207 0.95 10.99 -15.22
CA LEU A 207 -0.09 11.67 -14.42
C LEU A 207 -0.54 10.95 -13.14
N LEU A 208 0.28 10.04 -12.61
CA LEU A 208 0.02 9.48 -11.27
C LEU A 208 1.24 9.37 -10.33
N LEU A 209 2.40 9.95 -10.68
CA LEU A 209 3.55 10.02 -9.75
C LEU A 209 4.26 11.39 -9.66
N PHE A 210 3.74 12.45 -10.29
CA PHE A 210 4.24 13.82 -10.11
C PHE A 210 3.05 14.79 -10.05
N PRO A 211 2.79 15.38 -8.86
CA PRO A 211 3.21 16.77 -8.67
C PRO A 211 3.88 17.01 -7.31
N PHE A 212 4.76 18.02 -7.29
CA PHE A 212 5.61 18.53 -6.19
C PHE A 212 7.02 17.95 -6.05
N LEU A 213 7.82 18.11 -7.12
CA LEU A 213 9.29 18.12 -7.02
C LEU A 213 9.86 19.50 -7.42
N LEU A 214 9.10 20.57 -7.17
CA LEU A 214 9.53 21.97 -7.36
C LEU A 214 9.07 22.86 -6.19
N LEU A 215 9.39 22.48 -4.95
CA LEU A 215 9.43 23.28 -3.69
C LEU A 215 9.65 22.24 -2.57
N LEU A 216 10.77 22.08 -1.87
CA LEU A 216 11.86 22.96 -1.54
C LEU A 216 13.19 22.19 -1.62
N LYS A 217 14.14 22.71 -2.42
CA LYS A 217 15.53 22.72 -2.00
C LYS A 217 15.69 23.88 -1.02
N LYS A 218 15.85 23.57 0.26
CA LYS A 218 16.84 24.13 1.19
C LYS A 218 16.63 23.52 2.57
#